data_AF-A0A8S3XTY2-F1
#
_entry.id   AF-A0A8S3XTY2-F1
#
_cell.length_a   1.000
_cell.length_b   1.000
_cell.length_c   1.000
_cell.angle_alpha   90.00
_cell.angle_beta   90.00
_cell.angle_gamma   90.00
#
_symmetry.space_group_name_H-M   'P 1'
#
loop_
_entity.id
_entity.type
_entity.pdbx_description
1 polymer ?
#
loop_
_entity_poly.entity_id
_entity_poly.type
_entity_poly.pdbx_seq_one_letter_code
_entity_poly.pdbx_strand_id
1 'polypeptide(L)'
;MLTGASANGKKLSPLIVFKGKFVWDQWMAELVGGDYDFELSYAASTKGWMETDVFYNYIEKVLIPSLGEERPVLIVYDGHSTHVHVRVVELAIRNRITILKLPPQTSHLQQPIDIAVFKSIWDAKLVE
;
A
#
# COMPACT_ATOMS: atom_id res chain seq x y z
N MET A 1 5.96 1.31 5.61
CA MET A 1 4.52 1.56 5.47
C MET A 1 4.17 1.51 4.00
N LEU A 2 2.98 1.02 3.64
CA LEU A 2 2.44 1.07 2.29
C LEU A 2 1.08 1.79 2.35
N THR A 3 0.84 2.68 1.40
CA THR A 3 -0.42 3.42 1.29
C THR A 3 -0.70 3.71 -0.17
N GLY A 4 -1.93 4.08 -0.49
CA GLY A 4 -2.33 4.45 -1.84
C GLY A 4 -3.69 5.12 -1.86
N ALA A 5 -4.09 5.58 -3.04
CA ALA A 5 -5.39 6.16 -3.28
C ALA A 5 -5.83 5.85 -4.72
N SER A 6 -7.14 5.89 -4.95
CA SER A 6 -7.73 5.79 -6.28
C SER A 6 -7.85 7.16 -6.95
N ALA A 7 -8.04 7.16 -8.27
CA ALA A 7 -8.20 8.39 -9.06
C ALA A 7 -9.42 9.23 -8.68
N ASN A 8 -10.44 8.64 -8.05
CA ASN A 8 -11.61 9.35 -7.53
C ASN A 8 -11.41 9.89 -6.09
N GLY A 9 -10.20 9.79 -5.53
CA GLY A 9 -9.85 10.34 -4.22
C GLY A 9 -10.11 9.42 -3.02
N LYS A 10 -10.60 8.19 -3.23
CA LYS A 10 -10.75 7.22 -2.12
C LYS A 10 -9.36 6.75 -1.66
N LYS A 11 -9.11 6.85 -0.35
CA LYS A 11 -7.88 6.38 0.27
C LYS A 11 -7.95 4.86 0.43
N LEU A 12 -6.83 4.18 0.19
CA LEU A 12 -6.67 2.77 0.54
C LEU A 12 -6.24 2.65 2.00
N SER A 13 -6.72 1.61 2.67
CA SER A 13 -6.32 1.27 4.05
C SER A 13 -4.80 1.11 4.13
N PRO A 14 -4.09 1.96 4.88
CA PRO A 14 -2.64 1.88 4.96
C PRO A 14 -2.17 0.60 5.65
N LEU A 15 -1.02 0.08 5.21
CA LEU A 15 -0.34 -1.05 5.84
C LEU A 15 0.88 -0.58 6.63
N ILE A 16 0.88 -0.88 7.92
CA ILE A 16 2.01 -0.69 8.82
C ILE A 16 2.75 -2.02 8.97
N VAL A 17 4.06 -2.02 8.72
CA VAL A 17 4.90 -3.21 8.82
C VAL A 17 5.85 -3.03 9.99
N PHE A 18 5.68 -3.84 11.04
CA PHE A 18 6.55 -3.84 12.22
C PHE A 18 7.70 -4.83 12.06
N LYS A 19 8.83 -4.52 12.71
CA LYS A 19 9.93 -5.48 12.85
C LYS A 19 9.56 -6.51 13.90
N GLY A 20 9.38 -7.76 13.48
CA GLY A 20 9.01 -8.86 14.37
C GLY A 20 8.49 -10.08 13.62
N LYS A 21 8.18 -11.14 14.35
CA LYS A 21 7.61 -12.37 13.77
C LYS A 21 6.08 -12.39 13.81
N PHE A 22 5.48 -11.68 14.76
CA PHE A 22 4.05 -11.63 15.00
C PHE A 22 3.61 -10.19 15.23
N VAL A 23 2.36 -9.89 14.89
CA VAL A 23 1.69 -8.64 15.28
C VAL A 23 1.06 -8.88 16.65
N TRP A 24 1.29 -7.97 17.59
CA TRP A 24 0.70 -8.01 18.92
C TRP A 24 -0.44 -6.99 19.01
N ASP A 25 -1.48 -7.30 19.78
CA ASP A 25 -2.64 -6.41 19.93
C ASP A 25 -2.25 -5.00 20.39
N GLN A 26 -1.23 -4.91 21.24
CA GLN A 26 -0.67 -3.66 21.75
C GLN A 26 -0.04 -2.75 20.67
N TRP A 27 0.23 -3.29 19.48
CA TRP A 27 0.77 -2.52 18.34
C TRP A 27 -0.33 -1.96 17.43
N MET A 28 -1.57 -2.42 17.62
CA MET A 28 -2.70 -1.96 16.84
C MET A 28 -3.28 -0.72 17.51
N ALA A 29 -3.46 0.34 16.72
CA ALA A 29 -4.17 1.52 17.19
C ALA A 29 -5.64 1.14 17.45
N GLU A 30 -6.14 1.48 18.63
CA GLU A 30 -7.57 1.54 18.89
C GLU A 30 -8.13 2.75 18.15
N LEU A 31 -8.59 2.53 16.92
CA LEU A 31 -9.31 3.56 16.18
C LEU A 31 -10.72 3.63 16.74
N VAL A 32 -11.05 4.73 17.41
CA VAL A 32 -12.44 5.00 17.83
C VAL A 32 -13.20 5.44 16.59
N GLY A 33 -14.36 4.81 16.34
CA GLY A 33 -15.15 5.05 15.14
C GLY A 33 -15.41 6.54 14.90
N GLY A 34 -14.78 7.11 13.86
CA GLY A 34 -14.88 8.52 13.49
C GLY A 34 -13.55 9.25 13.29
N ASP A 35 -12.42 8.72 13.77
CA ASP A 35 -11.13 9.42 13.66
C ASP A 35 -10.60 9.52 12.22
N TYR A 36 -10.87 8.49 11.39
CA TYR A 36 -10.43 8.43 9.99
C TYR A 36 -11.47 7.74 9.11
N ASP A 37 -11.47 8.07 7.81
CA ASP A 37 -12.30 7.47 6.76
C ASP A 37 -11.69 6.18 6.17
N PHE A 38 -10.66 5.62 6.81
CA PHE A 38 -9.95 4.43 6.38
C PHE A 38 -9.65 3.49 7.56
N GLU A 39 -9.47 2.21 7.25
CA GLU A 39 -9.00 1.22 8.22
C GLU A 39 -7.47 1.10 8.18
N LEU A 40 -6.88 0.58 9.26
CA LEU A 40 -5.44 0.26 9.32
C LEU A 40 -5.23 -1.24 9.17
N SER A 41 -4.27 -1.61 8.32
CA SER A 41 -3.77 -2.96 8.20
C SER A 41 -2.40 -3.08 8.85
N TYR A 42 -2.14 -4.22 9.50
CA TYR A 42 -0.88 -4.45 10.21
C TYR A 42 -0.24 -5.75 9.74
N ALA A 43 1.08 -5.73 9.61
CA ALA A 43 1.89 -6.91 9.35
C ALA A 43 3.18 -6.85 10.16
N ALA A 44 3.80 -8.01 10.38
CA ALA A 44 5.12 -8.12 10.96
C ALA A 44 6.05 -8.82 9.96
N SER A 45 7.27 -8.30 9.81
CA SER A 45 8.33 -8.97 9.07
C SER A 45 9.61 -9.00 9.90
N THR A 46 10.40 -10.05 9.75
CA THR A 46 11.61 -10.25 10.57
C THR A 46 12.57 -9.07 10.46
N LYS A 47 12.60 -8.45 9.27
CA LYS A 47 13.47 -7.33 8.97
C LYS A 47 12.83 -5.96 9.23
N GLY A 48 11.50 -5.89 9.38
CA GLY A 48 10.76 -4.64 9.59
C GLY A 48 10.52 -3.82 8.32
N TRP A 49 10.78 -4.40 7.15
CA TRP A 49 10.44 -3.81 5.86
C TRP A 49 9.52 -4.72 5.05
N MET A 50 8.99 -4.20 3.94
CA MET A 50 8.08 -4.95 3.08
C MET A 50 8.76 -6.22 2.55
N GLU A 51 8.10 -7.36 2.70
CA GLU A 51 8.46 -8.63 2.11
C GLU A 51 7.38 -9.05 1.11
N THR A 52 7.72 -9.91 0.15
CA THR A 52 6.79 -10.32 -0.91
C THR A 52 5.50 -10.96 -0.38
N ASP A 53 5.58 -11.79 0.66
CA ASP A 53 4.39 -12.41 1.26
C ASP A 53 3.50 -11.38 1.97
N VAL A 54 4.10 -10.37 2.60
CA VAL A 54 3.36 -9.25 3.22
C VAL A 54 2.61 -8.46 2.14
N PHE A 55 3.29 -8.15 1.04
CA PHE A 55 2.68 -7.45 -0.09
C PHE A 55 1.56 -8.27 -0.76
N TYR A 56 1.80 -9.56 -1.01
CA TYR A 56 0.78 -10.46 -1.56
C TYR A 56 -0.48 -10.49 -0.68
N ASN A 57 -0.30 -10.69 0.63
CA ASN A 57 -1.42 -10.73 1.57
C ASN A 57 -2.19 -9.41 1.59
N TYR A 58 -1.49 -8.27 1.50
CA TYR A 58 -2.15 -6.97 1.42
C TYR A 58 -3.00 -6.83 0.16
N ILE A 59 -2.47 -7.23 -1.00
CA ILE A 59 -3.23 -7.18 -2.26
C ILE A 59 -4.50 -8.06 -2.17
N GLU A 60 -4.33 -9.29 -1.70
CA GLU A 60 -5.42 -10.28 -1.60
C GLU A 60 -6.50 -9.89 -0.59
N LYS A 61 -6.11 -9.44 0.60
CA LYS A 61 -7.02 -9.28 1.73
C LYS A 61 -7.51 -7.86 1.95
N VAL A 62 -6.80 -6.87 1.42
CA VAL A 62 -7.11 -5.46 1.67
C VAL A 62 -7.42 -4.74 0.36
N LEU A 63 -6.48 -4.77 -0.60
CA LEU A 63 -6.65 -4.01 -1.82
C LEU A 63 -7.81 -4.55 -2.65
N ILE A 64 -7.83 -5.83 -3.03
CA ILE A 64 -8.86 -6.39 -3.91
C ILE A 64 -10.27 -6.22 -3.34
N PRO A 65 -10.53 -6.52 -2.04
CA PRO A 65 -11.85 -6.27 -1.44
C PRO A 65 -12.24 -4.79 -1.40
N SER A 66 -11.27 -3.88 -1.36
CA SER A 66 -11.54 -2.43 -1.39
C SER A 66 -11.87 -1.89 -2.79
N LEU A 67 -11.51 -2.64 -3.84
CA LEU A 67 -11.90 -2.35 -5.22
C LEU A 67 -13.38 -2.70 -5.37
N GLY A 68 -14.19 -1.79 -5.90
CA GLY A 68 -15.59 -2.08 -6.24
C GLY A 68 -15.70 -3.17 -7.32
N GLU A 69 -16.91 -3.44 -7.82
CA GLU A 69 -17.14 -4.50 -8.83
C GLU A 69 -16.64 -4.13 -10.24
N GLU A 70 -16.36 -2.85 -10.50
CA GLU A 70 -15.96 -2.36 -11.82
C GLU A 70 -14.62 -2.96 -12.28
N ARG A 71 -14.57 -3.42 -13.53
CA ARG A 71 -13.38 -4.02 -14.16
C ARG A 71 -13.28 -3.59 -15.63
N PRO A 72 -12.06 -3.49 -16.20
CA PRO A 72 -10.76 -3.78 -15.58
C PRO A 72 -10.28 -2.69 -14.63
N VAL A 73 -9.39 -3.05 -13.70
CA VAL A 73 -8.73 -2.09 -12.78
C VAL A 73 -7.26 -1.94 -13.16
N LEU A 74 -6.75 -0.71 -13.09
CA LEU A 74 -5.34 -0.39 -13.24
C LEU A 74 -4.74 -0.07 -11.86
N ILE A 75 -3.67 -0.77 -11.48
CA ILE A 75 -2.87 -0.44 -10.30
C ILE A 75 -1.51 0.07 -10.78
N VAL A 76 -1.09 1.21 -10.22
CA VAL A 76 0.24 1.82 -10.46
C VAL A 76 1.01 1.84 -9.15
N TYR A 77 2.23 1.29 -9.10
CA TYR A 77 3.06 1.30 -7.90
C TYR A 77 4.57 1.37 -8.24
N ASP A 78 5.44 1.70 -7.26
CA ASP A 78 6.89 1.79 -7.49
C ASP A 78 7.54 0.48 -7.90
N GLY A 79 8.61 0.62 -8.65
CA GLY A 79 9.35 -0.52 -9.15
C GLY A 79 10.12 -1.36 -8.12
N HIS A 80 9.85 -1.25 -6.82
CA HIS A 80 10.59 -2.00 -5.80
C HIS A 80 10.50 -3.51 -6.04
N SER A 81 11.63 -4.21 -5.91
CA SER A 81 11.78 -5.60 -6.34
C SER A 81 10.84 -6.57 -5.60
N THR A 82 10.43 -6.24 -4.37
CA THR A 82 9.51 -7.04 -3.56
C THR A 82 8.08 -7.07 -4.10
N HIS A 83 7.70 -6.10 -4.94
CA HIS A 83 6.35 -5.97 -5.49
C HIS A 83 6.12 -6.83 -6.75
N VAL A 84 7.18 -7.38 -7.35
CA VAL A 84 7.09 -8.16 -8.59
C VAL A 84 7.40 -9.63 -8.30
N HIS A 85 6.36 -10.36 -7.90
CA HIS A 85 6.42 -11.81 -7.74
C HIS A 85 5.33 -12.48 -8.56
N VAL A 86 5.60 -13.66 -9.12
CA VAL A 86 4.66 -14.39 -10.00
C VAL A 86 3.27 -14.54 -9.39
N ARG A 87 3.21 -14.92 -8.10
CA ARG A 87 1.94 -15.02 -7.34
C ARG A 87 1.11 -13.73 -7.36
N VAL A 88 1.74 -12.56 -7.28
CA VAL A 88 1.03 -11.26 -7.31
C VAL A 88 0.48 -11.01 -8.72
N VAL A 89 1.25 -11.33 -9.76
CA VAL A 89 0.82 -11.20 -11.15
C VAL A 89 -0.34 -12.15 -11.45
N GLU A 90 -0.25 -13.41 -11.04
CA GLU A 90 -1.32 -14.40 -11.19
C GLU A 90 -2.60 -13.98 -10.45
N LEU A 91 -2.47 -13.42 -9.25
CA LEU A 91 -3.59 -12.89 -8.48
C LEU A 91 -4.24 -11.70 -9.21
N ALA A 92 -3.43 -10.78 -9.76
CA ALA A 92 -3.93 -9.64 -10.52
C ALA A 92 -4.66 -10.08 -11.80
N ILE A 93 -4.09 -11.01 -12.57
CA ILE A 93 -4.71 -11.56 -13.79
C ILE A 93 -6.06 -12.19 -13.46
N ARG A 94 -6.13 -13.03 -12.42
CA ARG A 94 -7.39 -13.67 -11.97
C ARG A 94 -8.48 -12.65 -11.62
N ASN A 95 -8.10 -11.48 -11.13
CA ASN A 95 -9.03 -10.42 -10.72
C ASN A 95 -9.24 -9.33 -11.79
N ARG A 96 -8.78 -9.54 -13.04
CA ARG A 96 -8.84 -8.55 -14.14
C ARG A 96 -8.19 -7.21 -13.77
N ILE A 97 -7.05 -7.29 -13.08
CA ILE A 97 -6.23 -6.16 -12.67
C ILE A 97 -5.00 -6.10 -13.57
N THR A 98 -4.78 -4.94 -14.17
CA THR A 98 -3.53 -4.62 -14.87
C THR A 98 -2.60 -3.92 -13.91
N ILE A 99 -1.35 -4.39 -13.81
CA ILE A 99 -0.31 -3.77 -13.00
C ILE A 99 0.61 -2.97 -13.93
N LEU A 100 0.74 -1.68 -13.64
CA LEU A 100 1.74 -0.80 -14.25
C LEU A 100 2.82 -0.49 -13.22
N LYS A 101 4.00 -1.05 -13.44
CA LYS A 101 5.18 -0.82 -12.62
C LYS A 101 5.92 0.43 -13.10
N LEU A 102 6.18 1.38 -12.19
CA LEU A 102 7.02 2.53 -12.53
C LEU A 102 8.51 2.15 -12.59
N PRO A 103 9.31 2.82 -13.43
CA PRO A 103 10.76 2.65 -13.44
C PRO A 103 11.37 2.80 -12.03
N PRO A 104 12.41 2.02 -11.70
CA PRO A 104 13.08 2.16 -10.41
C PRO A 104 13.70 3.57 -10.29
N GLN A 105 13.75 4.08 -9.06
CA GLN A 105 14.34 5.38 -8.68
C GLN A 105 13.68 6.64 -9.29
N THR A 106 12.52 6.53 -9.93
CA THR A 106 11.81 7.70 -10.48
C THR A 106 10.59 8.13 -9.66
N SER A 107 10.37 7.60 -8.45
CA SER A 107 9.17 7.93 -7.64
C SER A 107 8.99 9.43 -7.46
N HIS A 108 10.07 10.16 -7.16
CA HIS A 108 10.09 11.62 -7.05
C HIS A 108 9.72 12.41 -8.33
N LEU A 109 9.67 11.75 -9.49
CA LEU A 109 9.33 12.35 -10.79
C LEU A 109 8.06 11.78 -11.42
N GLN A 110 7.68 10.55 -11.06
CA GLN A 110 6.64 9.80 -11.76
C GLN A 110 5.53 9.24 -10.87
N GLN A 111 5.71 9.15 -9.55
CA GLN A 111 4.61 8.75 -8.67
C GLN A 111 3.67 9.93 -8.44
N PRO A 112 2.41 9.87 -8.94
CA PRO A 112 1.49 11.00 -8.80
C PRO A 112 1.21 11.33 -7.32
N ILE A 113 1.17 10.31 -6.46
CA ILE A 113 0.92 10.49 -5.02
C ILE A 113 2.08 11.19 -4.33
N ASP A 114 3.33 10.83 -4.65
CA ASP A 114 4.51 11.48 -4.07
C ASP A 114 4.60 12.96 -4.46
N ILE A 115 4.30 13.27 -5.71
CA ILE A 115 4.47 14.62 -6.27
C ILE A 115 3.31 15.55 -5.93
N ALA A 116 2.07 15.06 -6.04
CA ALA A 116 0.88 15.89 -5.91
C ALA A 116 0.30 15.88 -4.50
N VAL A 117 0.43 14.78 -3.75
CA VAL A 117 -0.21 14.61 -2.44
C VAL A 117 0.80 14.72 -1.31
N PHE A 118 1.86 13.91 -1.31
CA PHE A 118 2.80 13.90 -0.17
C PHE A 118 3.73 15.12 -0.15
N LYS A 119 4.10 15.66 -1.31
CA LYS A 119 4.93 16.86 -1.39
C LYS A 119 4.32 18.07 -0.66
N SER A 120 3.00 18.21 -0.62
CA SER A 120 2.33 19.31 0.09
C SER A 120 2.16 19.06 1.59
N ILE A 121 2.31 17.80 2.03
CA ILE A 121 2.23 17.39 3.44
C ILE A 121 3.61 17.40 4.09
N TRP A 122 4.68 17.34 3.29
CA TRP A 122 6.06 17.36 3.77
C TRP A 122 6.50 18.77 4.19
N ASP A 123 6.54 19.02 5.51
CA ASP A 123 7.21 20.19 6.10
C ASP A 123 8.58 19.77 6.64
N ALA A 124 9.64 20.38 6.11
CA ALA A 124 11.02 20.12 6.54
C ALA A 124 11.24 20.39 8.04
N LYS A 125 10.38 21.21 8.66
CA LYS A 125 10.43 21.53 10.10
C LYS A 125 9.97 20.40 11.01
N LEU A 126 9.35 19.34 10.48
CA LEU A 126 8.88 18.21 11.28
C LEU A 126 9.98 17.16 11.56
N VAL A 127 11.20 17.41 11.06
CA VAL A 127 12.35 16.49 11.17
C VAL A 127 13.53 17.11 11.93
N GLU A 128 13.32 18.28 12.56
CA GLU A 128 14.21 18.88 13.58
C GLU A 128 13.67 18.60 14.98
#